data_AF-A0A1V4KQK1-F1
#
_entry.id   AF-A0A1V4KQK1-F1
#
_cell.length_a   1.000
_cell.length_b   1.000
_cell.length_c   1.000
_cell.angle_alpha   90.00
_cell.angle_beta   90.00
_cell.angle_gamma   90.00
#
_symmetry.space_group_name_H-M   'P 1'
#
loop_
_entity.id
_entity.type
_entity.pdbx_description
1 polymer ?
#
loop_
_entity_poly.entity_id
_entity_poly.type
_entity_poly.pdbx_seq_one_letter_code
_entity_poly.pdbx_strand_id
1 'polypeptide(L)'
;MARSCCAWGVLLSLCSLLAAQPRERQGYLIAAPSVFRSGVEEAISVTIFNAVKETTVQIQLVVKGETVSRGHGTVLGKFLLF
;
A
#
# COMPACT_ATOMS: atom_id res chain seq x y z
N MET A 1 36.13 -30.92 23.73
CA MET A 1 34.75 -30.98 23.20
C MET A 1 34.04 -29.63 23.41
N ALA A 2 34.46 -28.54 22.75
CA ALA A 2 33.87 -27.20 23.03
C ALA A 2 33.83 -26.23 21.84
N ARG A 3 34.26 -26.67 20.64
CA ARG A 3 34.38 -25.80 19.46
C ARG A 3 33.23 -25.94 18.46
N SER A 4 32.45 -27.01 18.54
CA SER A 4 31.38 -27.33 17.57
C SER A 4 30.03 -26.66 17.90
N CYS A 5 29.76 -26.40 19.18
CA CYS A 5 28.48 -25.84 19.62
C CYS A 5 28.31 -24.35 19.26
N CYS A 6 29.38 -23.56 19.37
CA CYS A 6 29.35 -22.13 19.03
C CYS A 6 29.19 -21.89 17.53
N ALA A 7 29.82 -22.72 16.69
CA ALA A 7 29.71 -22.59 15.23
C ALA A 7 28.27 -22.82 14.75
N TRP A 8 27.56 -23.76 15.35
CA TRP A 8 26.18 -24.08 14.97
C TRP A 8 25.18 -23.00 15.42
N GLY A 9 25.35 -22.45 16.62
CA GLY A 9 24.53 -21.34 17.11
C GLY A 9 24.73 -20.06 16.28
N VAL A 10 25.98 -19.77 15.89
CA VAL A 10 26.30 -18.64 15.01
C VAL A 10 25.73 -18.85 13.61
N LEU A 11 25.81 -20.07 13.06
CA LEU A 11 25.25 -20.41 11.76
C LEU A 11 23.72 -20.27 11.74
N LEU A 12 23.02 -20.77 12.77
CA LEU A 12 21.56 -20.63 12.90
C LEU A 12 21.12 -19.16 13.05
N SER A 13 21.89 -18.36 13.79
CA SER A 13 21.66 -16.93 13.94
C SER A 13 21.85 -16.18 12.61
N LEU A 14 22.94 -16.45 11.88
CA LEU A 14 23.18 -15.87 10.56
C LEU A 14 22.09 -16.27 9.56
N CYS A 15 21.66 -17.53 9.55
CA CYS A 15 20.55 -17.98 8.69
C CYS A 15 19.24 -17.25 8.99
N SER A 16 18.94 -16.98 10.26
CA SER A 16 17.74 -16.25 10.68
C SER A 16 17.78 -14.78 10.25
N LEU A 17 18.96 -14.15 10.31
CA LEU A 17 19.18 -12.78 9.87
C LEU A 17 19.13 -12.64 8.33
N LEU A 18 19.64 -13.63 7.58
CA LEU A 18 19.49 -13.66 6.11
C LEU A 18 18.05 -13.92 5.66
N ALA A 19 17.28 -14.73 6.42
CA ALA A 19 15.89 -15.07 6.11
C ALA A 19 14.90 -13.95 6.47
N ALA A 20 15.30 -13.00 7.32
CA ALA A 20 14.54 -11.79 7.60
C ALA A 20 14.66 -10.79 6.43
N GLN A 21 14.16 -11.18 5.26
CA GLN A 21 13.89 -10.22 4.20
C GLN A 21 12.83 -9.23 4.71
N PRO A 22 12.99 -7.91 4.49
CA PRO A 22 11.95 -6.96 4.83
C PRO A 22 10.70 -7.39 4.05
N ARG A 23 9.68 -7.87 4.78
CA ARG A 23 8.37 -8.11 4.18
C ARG A 23 7.88 -6.75 3.72
N GLU A 24 7.96 -6.51 2.42
CA GLU A 24 7.30 -5.38 1.77
C GLU A 24 5.81 -5.48 2.10
N ARG A 25 5.39 -4.73 3.13
CA ARG A 25 3.99 -4.70 3.53
C ARG A 25 3.22 -4.03 2.42
N GLN A 26 2.12 -4.66 2.00
CA GLN A 26 1.16 -4.01 1.15
C GLN A 26 0.63 -2.77 1.87
N GLY A 27 0.58 -1.65 1.18
CA GLY A 27 0.15 -0.37 1.72
C GLY A 27 -0.48 0.50 0.64
N TYR A 28 -1.07 1.61 1.05
CA TYR A 28 -1.63 2.57 0.11
C TYR A 28 -1.48 4.00 0.63
N LEU A 29 -1.47 4.95 -0.30
CA LEU A 29 -1.56 6.38 -0.04
C LEU A 29 -2.71 6.95 -0.86
N ILE A 30 -3.45 7.86 -0.24
CA ILE A 30 -4.49 8.64 -0.88
C ILE A 30 -4.11 10.10 -0.69
N ALA A 31 -3.93 10.83 -1.79
CA ALA A 31 -3.83 12.28 -1.75
C ALA A 31 -5.12 12.88 -2.31
N ALA A 32 -5.77 13.71 -1.50
CA ALA A 32 -7.02 14.36 -1.84
C ALA A 32 -7.02 15.80 -1.32
N PRO A 33 -7.78 16.69 -1.96
CA PRO A 33 -8.08 18.00 -1.40
C PRO A 33 -8.72 17.89 -0.01
N SER A 34 -8.40 18.82 0.88
CA SER A 34 -9.08 18.94 2.18
C SER A 34 -10.49 19.53 2.05
N VAL A 35 -10.75 20.25 0.96
CA VAL A 35 -12.02 20.90 0.65
C VAL A 35 -12.36 20.64 -0.81
N PHE A 36 -13.54 20.08 -1.07
CA PHE A 36 -14.09 19.91 -2.41
C PHE A 36 -15.04 21.05 -2.74
N ARG A 37 -14.81 21.73 -3.86
CA ARG A 37 -15.60 22.87 -4.29
C ARG A 37 -16.62 22.45 -5.34
N SER A 38 -17.84 22.94 -5.20
CA SER A 38 -18.89 22.68 -6.19
C SER A 38 -18.51 23.31 -7.53
N GLY A 39 -18.68 22.56 -8.62
CA GLY A 39 -18.42 23.04 -9.99
C GLY A 39 -16.95 23.14 -10.39
N VAL A 40 -16.04 22.62 -9.56
CA VAL A 40 -14.60 22.55 -9.85
C VAL A 40 -14.20 21.10 -10.05
N GLU A 41 -13.46 20.82 -11.13
CA GLU A 41 -12.79 19.53 -11.30
C GLU A 41 -11.60 19.47 -10.34
N GLU A 42 -11.69 18.54 -9.38
CA GLU A 42 -10.68 18.32 -8.36
C GLU A 42 -10.13 16.90 -8.53
N ALA A 43 -8.83 16.70 -8.32
CA ALA A 43 -8.16 15.42 -8.53
C ALA A 43 -7.85 14.70 -7.22
N ILE A 44 -8.11 13.40 -7.16
CA ILE A 44 -7.73 12.49 -6.08
C ILE A 44 -6.77 11.45 -6.62
N SER A 45 -5.63 11.23 -5.97
CA SER A 45 -4.69 10.19 -6.36
C SER A 45 -4.70 9.02 -5.38
N VAL A 46 -4.68 7.81 -5.92
CA VAL A 46 -4.56 6.56 -5.15
C VAL A 46 -3.34 5.80 -5.63
N THR A 47 -2.45 5.49 -4.69
CA THR A 47 -1.24 4.71 -4.93
C THR A 47 -1.27 3.46 -4.06
N ILE A 48 -1.08 2.28 -4.66
CA ILE A 48 -1.00 1.00 -3.95
C ILE A 48 0.43 0.49 -4.03
N PHE A 49 1.10 0.38 -2.89
CA PHE A 49 2.45 -0.16 -2.77
C PHE A 49 2.40 -1.67 -2.64
N ASN A 50 3.32 -2.34 -3.33
CA ASN A 50 3.48 -3.79 -3.26
C ASN A 50 2.18 -4.52 -3.63
N ALA A 51 1.51 -4.03 -4.69
CA ALA A 51 0.29 -4.63 -5.20
C ALA A 51 0.59 -6.01 -5.80
N VAL A 52 0.07 -7.06 -5.18
CA VAL A 52 0.28 -8.46 -5.63
C VAL A 52 -0.63 -8.87 -6.78
N LYS A 53 -1.67 -8.09 -7.05
CA LYS A 53 -2.63 -8.29 -8.14
C LYS A 53 -3.32 -6.98 -8.52
N GLU A 54 -3.97 -6.96 -9.67
CA GLU A 54 -4.82 -5.85 -10.07
C GLU A 54 -5.89 -5.61 -9.01
N THR A 55 -6.01 -4.36 -8.60
CA THR A 55 -6.95 -3.96 -7.55
C THR A 55 -7.91 -2.92 -8.10
N THR A 56 -9.19 -3.24 -8.12
CA THR A 56 -10.25 -2.28 -8.43
C THR A 56 -10.45 -1.34 -7.25
N VAL A 57 -10.37 -0.05 -7.51
CA VAL A 57 -10.61 1.03 -6.55
C VAL A 57 -11.90 1.74 -6.92
N GLN A 58 -12.73 2.03 -5.92
CA GLN A 58 -13.92 2.86 -6.04
C GLN A 58 -13.79 4.04 -5.08
N ILE A 59 -14.10 5.23 -5.58
CA ILE A 59 -14.09 6.48 -4.82
C ILE A 59 -15.48 7.11 -4.87
N GLN A 60 -15.90 7.68 -3.75
CA GLN A 60 -17.18 8.37 -3.62
C GLN A 60 -17.00 9.62 -2.75
N LEU A 61 -17.53 10.74 -3.21
CA LEU A 61 -17.70 11.93 -2.39
C LEU A 61 -19.11 11.91 -1.80
N VAL A 62 -19.20 11.91 -0.47
CA VAL A 62 -20.47 11.83 0.27
C VAL A 62 -20.66 13.07 1.13
N VAL A 63 -21.79 13.75 0.98
CA VAL A 63 -22.16 14.94 1.74
C VAL A 63 -23.47 14.66 2.46
N LYS A 64 -23.49 14.74 3.79
CA LYS A 64 -24.68 14.48 4.62
C LYS A 64 -25.40 13.15 4.33
N GLY A 65 -24.66 12.13 3.90
CA GLY A 65 -25.20 10.81 3.57
C GLY A 65 -25.59 10.61 2.10
N GLU A 66 -25.51 11.65 1.27
CA GLU A 66 -25.79 11.56 -0.17
C GLU A 66 -24.49 11.48 -0.97
N THR A 67 -24.40 10.52 -1.89
CA THR A 67 -23.28 10.42 -2.84
C THR A 67 -23.45 11.49 -3.93
N VAL A 68 -22.56 12.47 -3.95
CA VAL A 68 -22.60 13.59 -4.91
C VAL A 68 -21.64 13.42 -6.08
N SER A 69 -20.65 12.54 -5.96
CA SER A 69 -19.74 12.16 -7.06
C SER A 69 -19.15 10.77 -6.84
N ARG A 70 -18.79 10.08 -7.94
CA ARG A 70 -18.22 8.72 -7.91
C ARG A 70 -17.20 8.54 -9.03
N GLY A 71 -16.12 7.84 -8.73
CA GLY A 71 -15.11 7.38 -9.68
C GLY A 71 -14.72 5.92 -9.44
N HIS A 72 -14.19 5.24 -10.44
CA HIS A 72 -13.67 3.88 -10.30
C HIS A 72 -12.57 3.60 -11.33
N GLY A 73 -11.64 2.70 -10.98
CA GLY A 73 -10.47 2.40 -11.80
C GLY A 73 -9.68 1.21 -11.26
N THR A 74 -8.74 0.68 -12.04
CA THR A 74 -7.90 -0.46 -11.63
C THR A 74 -6.42 -0.09 -11.50
N VAL A 75 -5.82 -0.44 -10.36
CA VAL A 75 -4.38 -0.23 -10.09
C VAL A 75 -3.64 -1.55 -10.30
N LEU A 76 -2.73 -1.56 -11.27
CA LEU A 76 -1.67 -2.57 -11.43
C LEU A 76 -0.33 -1.84 -11.64
N GLY A 77 0.32 -1.41 -10.55
CA GLY A 77 1.57 -0.65 -10.61
C GLY A 77 1.48 0.74 -9.97
N LYS A 78 1.64 1.81 -10.77
CA LYS A 78 2.20 3.10 -10.29
C LYS A 78 1.26 4.03 -9.53
N PHE A 79 0.07 4.35 -10.03
CA PHE A 79 -0.98 5.11 -9.32
C PHE A 79 -2.21 5.31 -10.24
N LEU A 80 -3.35 5.71 -9.68
CA LEU A 80 -4.54 6.15 -10.41
C LEU A 80 -4.98 7.54 -9.97
N LEU A 81 -5.47 8.33 -10.92
CA LEU A 81 -6.08 9.64 -10.69
C LEU A 81 -7.58 9.54 -10.94
N PHE A 82 -8.35 10.14 -10.04
CA PHE A 82 -9.81 10.20 -10.04
C PHE A 82 -10.29 11.63 -9.99
#